data_AF-A0A7Y7IGU8-F1
#
_entry.id   AF-A0A7Y7IGU8-F1
#
_cell.length_a   1.000
_cell.length_b   1.000
_cell.length_c   1.000
_cell.angle_alpha   90.00
_cell.angle_beta   90.00
_cell.angle_gamma   90.00
#
_symmetry.space_group_name_H-M   'P 1'
#
loop_
_entity.id
_entity.type
_entity.pdbx_description
1 polymer ?
#
loop_
_entity_poly.entity_id
_entity_poly.type
_entity_poly.pdbx_seq_one_letter_code
_entity_poly.pdbx_strand_id
1 'polypeptide(L)'
;MRWNAQQLNGQPGQALFPAPDAADSGSGAGAALPLLPLAGLVKSVRTPEFAGITFHEVLAKSALNRVPATSSMPFEWTVNPYRGCSHACVYCFARKSHTYLDLDAGVDFDSQVVVKVNVAEVLRRELNKPSWQHPHVALGTNTDPYQRAEGRYGLMPGIITALAESGTPFSILTKGTLLARDIPLLREAARDVSVGMGISLALLDEKLADAVEPGTPSPKARLALIGKLRDAGLPCGVMSMPILPWLTDSEESLDALFAALASAGATGVSAGALYLRPGTREWFMQWLAREHPALVGRYQRLYGQGAYAPKDYRQWLAARVNAAKRRHGFAGQAGFIHDPRQEEARYPAGSLPDAGTGHRTPGAAGPAGTGGPGARQRAGAAMRAPALAELAPTLF
;
A
#
# COMPACT_ATOMS: atom_id res chain seq x y z
N MET A 1 12.05 1.75 -22.17
CA MET A 1 10.60 1.73 -22.49
C MET A 1 9.89 2.58 -21.45
N ARG A 2 9.07 3.56 -21.86
CA ARG A 2 8.29 4.41 -20.95
C ARG A 2 6.94 3.74 -20.66
N TRP A 3 6.68 3.43 -19.39
CA TRP A 3 5.61 2.55 -18.92
C TRP A 3 4.28 3.26 -18.59
N ASN A 4 3.99 4.39 -19.26
CA ASN A 4 2.88 5.29 -18.93
C ASN A 4 1.50 4.81 -19.42
N ALA A 5 1.43 3.73 -20.20
CA ALA A 5 0.18 3.17 -20.72
C ALA A 5 0.13 1.66 -20.43
N GLN A 6 -0.28 1.29 -19.22
CA GLN A 6 -0.61 -0.11 -18.89
C GLN A 6 -1.98 -0.49 -19.46
N GLN A 7 -2.18 -0.31 -20.77
CA GLN A 7 -3.30 -0.91 -21.49
C GLN A 7 -2.85 -2.28 -22.02
N LEU A 8 -3.43 -3.34 -21.47
CA LEU A 8 -3.25 -4.68 -21.99
C LEU A 8 -4.13 -4.83 -23.23
N ASN A 9 -3.53 -4.93 -24.41
CA ASN A 9 -4.16 -5.58 -25.55
C ASN A 9 -3.99 -7.10 -25.37
N GLY A 10 -5.08 -7.80 -25.03
CA GLY A 10 -5.10 -9.25 -24.96
C GLY A 10 -6.53 -9.76 -24.80
N GLN A 11 -7.02 -10.50 -25.79
CA GLN A 11 -8.41 -10.94 -25.90
C GLN A 11 -8.83 -11.93 -24.79
N PRO A 12 -10.11 -11.93 -24.37
CA PRO A 12 -10.63 -12.91 -23.42
C PRO A 12 -10.81 -14.28 -24.10
N GLY A 13 -10.21 -15.34 -23.55
CA GLY A 13 -10.67 -16.71 -23.86
C GLY A 13 -9.65 -17.82 -24.10
N GLN A 14 -8.33 -17.63 -23.95
CA GLN A 14 -7.39 -18.75 -24.13
C GLN A 14 -7.05 -19.41 -22.78
N ALA A 15 -7.43 -20.68 -22.65
CA ALA A 15 -7.21 -21.50 -21.46
C ALA A 15 -5.72 -21.54 -21.06
N LEU A 16 -5.45 -21.31 -19.77
CA LEU A 16 -4.11 -21.11 -19.19
C LEU A 16 -3.29 -22.40 -18.97
N PHE A 17 -3.68 -23.52 -19.57
CA PHE A 17 -2.94 -24.78 -19.42
C PHE A 17 -2.95 -25.59 -20.73
N PRO A 18 -1.79 -25.88 -21.34
CA PRO A 18 -1.63 -27.09 -22.12
C PRO A 18 -1.45 -28.29 -21.17
N ALA A 19 -2.02 -29.44 -21.55
CA ALA A 19 -1.75 -30.73 -20.92
C ALA A 19 -0.27 -31.12 -21.07
N PRO A 20 0.30 -31.93 -20.15
CA PRO A 20 1.72 -32.24 -20.19
C PRO A 20 1.99 -33.27 -21.29
N ASP A 21 3.02 -33.04 -22.11
CA ASP A 21 4.03 -34.06 -22.41
C ASP A 21 5.26 -33.52 -23.18
N ALA A 22 6.39 -34.14 -22.82
CA ALA A 22 7.67 -34.31 -23.51
C ALA A 22 8.63 -33.11 -23.77
N ALA A 23 9.73 -33.13 -23.00
CA ALA A 23 11.11 -32.71 -23.25
C ALA A 23 11.48 -31.94 -24.55
N ASP A 24 12.26 -30.86 -24.45
CA ASP A 24 13.74 -30.89 -24.55
C ASP A 24 14.39 -29.50 -24.26
N SER A 25 15.65 -29.62 -23.89
CA SER A 25 16.75 -28.77 -23.43
C SER A 25 16.99 -27.34 -23.98
N GLY A 26 17.60 -26.53 -23.10
CA GLY A 26 18.26 -25.26 -23.42
C GLY A 26 18.90 -24.62 -22.18
N SER A 27 20.13 -25.03 -21.87
CA SER A 27 20.89 -24.67 -20.67
C SER A 27 21.45 -23.25 -20.70
N GLY A 28 21.13 -22.47 -19.67
CA GLY A 28 21.77 -21.20 -19.33
C GLY A 28 21.85 -21.07 -17.81
N ALA A 29 22.78 -21.81 -17.21
CA ALA A 29 22.98 -21.89 -15.77
C ALA A 29 23.56 -20.56 -15.22
N GLY A 30 22.68 -19.62 -14.89
CA GLY A 30 22.97 -18.59 -13.90
C GLY A 30 22.71 -19.18 -12.52
N ALA A 31 23.76 -19.40 -11.73
CA ALA A 31 23.72 -20.02 -10.41
C ALA A 31 22.50 -19.58 -9.58
N ALA A 32 21.59 -20.53 -9.34
CA ALA A 32 20.53 -20.35 -8.36
C ALA A 32 21.20 -20.33 -6.98
N LEU A 33 21.25 -19.16 -6.33
CA LEU A 33 21.57 -19.08 -4.92
C LEU A 33 20.63 -20.04 -4.17
N PRO A 34 21.14 -20.84 -3.22
CA PRO A 34 20.30 -21.73 -2.43
C PRO A 34 19.43 -20.87 -1.51
N LEU A 35 18.26 -20.49 -2.01
CA LEU A 35 17.18 -19.99 -1.18
C LEU A 35 16.85 -21.15 -0.22
N LEU A 36 17.10 -20.97 1.08
CA LEU A 36 16.45 -21.78 2.11
C LEU A 36 14.97 -21.93 1.72
N PRO A 37 14.39 -23.14 1.79
CA PRO A 37 13.21 -23.45 1.00
C PRO A 37 12.08 -22.50 1.37
N LEU A 38 11.82 -21.53 0.47
CA LEU A 38 10.66 -20.65 0.55
C LEU A 38 9.46 -21.58 0.76
N ALA A 39 8.82 -21.49 1.92
CA ALA A 39 7.84 -22.48 2.28
C ALA A 39 6.65 -22.44 1.31
N GLY A 40 6.27 -23.61 0.80
CA GLY A 40 5.25 -23.71 -0.24
C GLY A 40 5.73 -23.28 -1.63
N LEU A 41 7.03 -23.11 -1.87
CA LEU A 41 7.58 -22.84 -3.19
C LEU A 41 7.17 -23.93 -4.18
N VAL A 42 6.51 -23.49 -5.24
CA VAL A 42 6.13 -24.32 -6.38
C VAL A 42 7.23 -24.21 -7.44
N LYS A 43 7.57 -22.98 -7.84
CA LYS A 43 8.59 -22.70 -8.85
C LYS A 43 9.07 -21.26 -8.77
N SER A 44 10.24 -21.01 -9.34
CA SER A 44 10.75 -19.66 -9.61
C SER A 44 10.70 -19.38 -11.11
N VAL A 45 10.17 -18.22 -11.49
CA VAL A 45 9.91 -17.83 -12.88
C VAL A 45 10.67 -16.54 -13.20
N ARG A 46 11.40 -16.55 -14.33
CA ARG A 46 12.01 -15.37 -14.94
C ARG A 46 11.44 -15.23 -16.34
N THR A 47 11.06 -14.02 -16.73
CA THR A 47 10.45 -13.77 -18.04
C THR A 47 11.02 -12.50 -18.68
N PRO A 48 11.20 -12.45 -20.01
CA PRO A 48 11.77 -11.30 -20.69
C PRO A 48 11.05 -9.97 -20.41
N GLU A 49 9.73 -9.98 -20.25
CA GLU A 49 8.90 -8.79 -20.01
C GLU A 49 9.18 -8.14 -18.63
N PHE A 50 9.80 -8.91 -17.73
CA PHE A 50 10.15 -8.53 -16.37
C PHE A 50 11.67 -8.74 -16.15
N ALA A 51 12.48 -8.30 -17.10
CA ALA A 51 13.94 -8.37 -17.02
C ALA A 51 14.46 -7.84 -15.67
N GLY A 52 15.33 -8.61 -15.02
CA GLY A 52 15.88 -8.30 -13.71
C GLY A 52 14.99 -8.69 -12.52
N ILE A 53 13.82 -9.28 -12.74
CA ILE A 53 12.91 -9.75 -11.69
C ILE A 53 12.77 -11.28 -11.77
N THR A 54 12.82 -11.93 -10.61
CA THR A 54 12.46 -13.33 -10.40
C THR A 54 11.18 -13.40 -9.57
N PHE A 55 10.18 -14.14 -10.05
CA PHE A 55 8.96 -14.42 -9.31
C PHE A 55 9.06 -15.78 -8.63
N HIS A 56 8.87 -15.84 -7.32
CA HIS A 56 8.80 -17.10 -6.56
C HIS A 56 7.34 -17.44 -6.29
N GLU A 57 6.78 -18.36 -7.06
CA GLU A 57 5.39 -18.78 -6.89
C GLU A 57 5.28 -19.74 -5.72
N VAL A 58 4.43 -19.38 -4.74
CA VAL A 58 4.21 -20.16 -3.53
C VAL A 58 2.73 -20.47 -3.33
N LEU A 59 2.45 -21.64 -2.73
CA LEU A 59 1.15 -21.95 -2.14
C LEU A 59 1.12 -21.42 -0.71
N ALA A 60 0.34 -20.36 -0.50
CA ALA A 60 0.12 -19.80 0.82
C ALA A 60 -0.78 -20.72 1.66
N LYS A 61 -0.50 -20.79 2.96
CA LYS A 61 -1.38 -21.44 3.95
C LYS A 61 -2.41 -20.47 4.51
N SER A 62 -2.07 -19.18 4.56
CA SER A 62 -2.95 -18.10 4.99
C SER A 62 -2.95 -16.93 3.98
N ALA A 63 -4.10 -16.27 3.83
CA ALA A 63 -4.22 -15.04 3.07
C ALA A 63 -4.38 -13.82 3.99
N LEU A 64 -5.21 -13.96 5.03
CA LEU A 64 -5.47 -12.95 6.04
C LEU A 64 -4.33 -12.86 7.06
N ASN A 65 -3.80 -11.65 7.23
CA ASN A 65 -2.73 -11.35 8.20
C ASN A 65 -3.29 -10.41 9.26
N ARG A 66 -3.24 -10.84 10.52
CA ARG A 66 -3.71 -10.02 11.65
C ARG A 66 -2.70 -8.93 11.98
N VAL A 67 -3.18 -7.70 12.05
CA VAL A 67 -2.40 -6.58 12.54
C VAL A 67 -2.23 -6.71 14.06
N PRO A 68 -1.01 -6.59 14.61
CA PRO A 68 -0.78 -6.63 16.05
C PRO A 68 -1.63 -5.60 16.78
N ALA A 69 -2.21 -5.97 17.93
CA ALA A 69 -3.07 -5.08 18.72
C ALA A 69 -2.36 -3.82 19.24
N THR A 70 -1.02 -3.83 19.24
CA THR A 70 -0.17 -2.67 19.59
C THR A 70 0.04 -1.70 18.43
N SER A 71 -0.42 -2.06 17.23
CA SER A 71 -0.38 -1.20 16.05
C SER A 71 -1.51 -0.18 16.10
N SER A 72 -1.23 1.04 15.64
CA SER A 72 -2.19 2.14 15.59
C SER A 72 -2.88 2.26 14.23
N MET A 73 -2.80 1.22 13.40
CA MET A 73 -3.50 1.18 12.12
C MET A 73 -5.01 1.03 12.37
N PRO A 74 -5.86 1.67 11.56
CA PRO A 74 -7.31 1.68 11.78
C PRO A 74 -8.00 0.39 11.29
N PHE A 75 -7.23 -0.67 11.01
CA PHE A 75 -7.71 -1.93 10.47
C PHE A 75 -7.02 -3.11 11.17
N GLU A 76 -7.76 -4.20 11.31
CA GLU A 76 -7.29 -5.39 12.04
C GLU A 76 -6.67 -6.44 11.12
N TRP A 77 -6.99 -6.41 9.83
CA TRP A 77 -6.61 -7.46 8.89
C TRP A 77 -6.04 -6.88 7.61
N THR A 78 -5.13 -7.63 7.00
CA THR A 78 -4.54 -7.28 5.71
C THR A 78 -4.42 -8.48 4.80
N VAL A 79 -4.44 -8.25 3.49
CA VAL A 79 -4.09 -9.25 2.48
C VAL A 79 -2.94 -8.71 1.65
N ASN A 80 -1.86 -9.49 1.58
CA ASN A 80 -0.67 -9.18 0.77
C ASN A 80 -0.49 -10.30 -0.27
N PRO A 81 -0.95 -10.10 -1.53
CA PRO A 81 -0.81 -11.12 -2.58
C PRO A 81 0.65 -11.37 -2.98
N TYR A 82 1.49 -10.36 -2.76
CA TYR A 82 2.90 -10.36 -3.10
C TYR A 82 3.76 -10.07 -1.86
N ARG A 83 5.01 -10.55 -1.87
CA ARG A 83 6.08 -10.08 -0.98
C ARG A 83 7.24 -9.60 -1.83
N GLY A 84 7.77 -8.43 -1.53
CA GLY A 84 8.65 -7.69 -2.44
C GLY A 84 7.83 -6.78 -3.35
N CYS A 85 8.47 -5.74 -3.86
CA CYS A 85 7.77 -4.76 -4.66
C CYS A 85 8.65 -4.16 -5.76
N SER A 86 8.28 -4.47 -7.00
CA SER A 86 8.93 -3.95 -8.23
C SER A 86 8.77 -2.45 -8.44
N HIS A 87 8.04 -1.74 -7.57
CA HIS A 87 8.05 -0.27 -7.52
C HIS A 87 9.40 0.32 -7.11
N ALA A 88 10.22 -0.45 -6.37
CA ALA A 88 11.59 -0.10 -6.01
C ALA A 88 11.76 1.28 -5.36
N CYS A 89 10.79 1.71 -4.53
CA CYS A 89 10.86 2.99 -3.86
C CYS A 89 12.03 3.01 -2.86
N VAL A 90 12.94 3.97 -3.01
CA VAL A 90 14.17 4.07 -2.21
C VAL A 90 13.90 4.30 -0.71
N TYR A 91 12.71 4.78 -0.37
CA TYR A 91 12.25 5.04 1.00
C TYR A 91 11.34 3.93 1.58
N CYS A 92 11.14 2.82 0.88
CA CYS A 92 10.13 1.83 1.25
C CYS A 92 10.45 1.16 2.60
N PHE A 93 9.57 1.32 3.60
CA PHE A 93 9.75 0.69 4.92
C PHE A 93 9.56 -0.82 4.89
N ALA A 94 8.84 -1.35 3.89
CA ALA A 94 8.55 -2.78 3.76
C ALA A 94 9.77 -3.60 3.31
N ARG A 95 10.86 -2.93 2.89
CA ARG A 95 12.15 -3.53 2.55
C ARG A 95 12.66 -4.51 3.59
N LYS A 96 12.50 -4.18 4.88
CA LYS A 96 12.88 -5.07 6.00
C LYS A 96 12.13 -6.42 5.96
N SER A 97 10.95 -6.50 5.35
CA SER A 97 10.23 -7.76 5.27
C SER A 97 10.97 -8.84 4.47
N HIS A 98 11.92 -8.49 3.59
CA HIS A 98 12.71 -9.49 2.86
C HIS A 98 13.76 -10.20 3.71
N THR A 99 14.24 -9.57 4.79
CA THR A 99 15.29 -10.16 5.63
C THR A 99 14.83 -11.39 6.40
N TYR A 100 13.52 -11.61 6.54
CA TYR A 100 13.00 -12.87 7.12
C TYR A 100 12.96 -14.04 6.10
N LEU A 101 13.36 -13.80 4.86
CA LEU A 101 13.53 -14.83 3.82
C LEU A 101 15.02 -15.08 3.51
N ASP A 102 15.92 -14.58 4.36
CA ASP A 102 17.37 -14.54 4.10
C ASP A 102 17.73 -13.81 2.78
N LEU A 103 16.89 -12.84 2.40
CA LEU A 103 17.10 -11.93 1.27
C LEU A 103 17.48 -10.54 1.77
N ASP A 104 18.20 -9.77 0.95
CA ASP A 104 18.60 -8.41 1.31
C ASP A 104 17.43 -7.40 1.23
N ALA A 105 17.50 -6.33 2.04
CA ALA A 105 16.46 -5.29 2.09
C ALA A 105 16.56 -4.26 0.94
N GLY A 106 17.62 -4.30 0.15
CA GLY A 106 17.88 -3.47 -1.02
C GLY A 106 17.42 -4.16 -2.30
N VAL A 107 18.35 -4.78 -3.02
CA VAL A 107 18.16 -5.25 -4.40
C VAL A 107 17.21 -6.43 -4.45
N ASP A 108 17.31 -7.37 -3.50
CA ASP A 108 16.42 -8.53 -3.49
C ASP A 108 14.96 -8.15 -3.23
N PHE A 109 14.67 -7.12 -2.41
CA PHE A 109 13.30 -6.62 -2.24
C PHE A 109 12.68 -6.13 -3.55
N ASP A 110 13.50 -5.56 -4.42
CA ASP A 110 13.08 -4.97 -5.70
C ASP A 110 12.97 -6.04 -6.82
N SER A 111 13.72 -7.14 -6.69
CA SER A 111 13.94 -8.13 -7.78
C SER A 111 13.50 -9.56 -7.48
N GLN A 112 13.36 -9.97 -6.22
CA GLN A 112 12.90 -11.31 -5.80
C GLN A 112 11.47 -11.20 -5.25
N VAL A 113 10.46 -11.36 -6.10
CA VAL A 113 9.05 -11.16 -5.72
C VAL A 113 8.38 -12.49 -5.44
N VAL A 114 7.96 -12.73 -4.20
CA VAL A 114 7.16 -13.91 -3.85
C VAL A 114 5.70 -13.67 -4.21
N VAL A 115 5.08 -14.65 -4.88
CA VAL A 115 3.72 -14.56 -5.41
C VAL A 115 2.86 -15.67 -4.80
N LYS A 116 1.83 -15.30 -4.05
CA LYS A 116 0.88 -16.25 -3.45
C LYS A 116 -0.17 -16.68 -4.49
N VAL A 117 0.15 -17.65 -5.34
CA VAL A 117 -0.68 -17.99 -6.52
C VAL A 117 -2.07 -18.55 -6.17
N ASN A 118 -2.24 -19.11 -4.98
CA ASN A 118 -3.52 -19.62 -4.48
C ASN A 118 -4.26 -18.65 -3.52
N VAL A 119 -3.83 -17.39 -3.43
CA VAL A 119 -4.31 -16.43 -2.41
C VAL A 119 -5.83 -16.27 -2.40
N ALA A 120 -6.48 -16.21 -3.57
CA ALA A 120 -7.93 -16.03 -3.65
C ALA A 120 -8.70 -17.26 -3.14
N GLU A 121 -8.19 -18.48 -3.37
CA GLU A 121 -8.81 -19.72 -2.87
C GLU A 121 -8.69 -19.80 -1.35
N VAL A 122 -7.49 -19.53 -0.81
CA VAL A 122 -7.24 -19.50 0.63
C VAL A 122 -8.11 -18.43 1.30
N LEU A 123 -8.17 -17.23 0.72
CA LEU A 123 -8.96 -16.13 1.25
C LEU A 123 -10.45 -16.49 1.33
N ARG A 124 -11.04 -17.06 0.28
CA ARG A 124 -12.45 -17.51 0.32
C ARG A 124 -12.72 -18.50 1.46
N ARG A 125 -11.82 -19.48 1.65
CA ARG A 125 -11.95 -20.44 2.75
C ARG A 125 -11.89 -19.76 4.12
N GLU A 126 -11.02 -18.77 4.28
CA GLU A 126 -10.87 -18.06 5.55
C GLU A 126 -12.06 -17.15 5.85
N LEU A 127 -12.59 -16.46 4.84
CA LEU A 127 -13.74 -15.55 4.98
C LEU A 127 -15.07 -16.30 5.21
N ASN A 128 -15.19 -17.53 4.74
CA ASN A 128 -16.39 -18.37 4.92
C ASN A 128 -16.44 -19.07 6.29
N LYS A 129 -15.46 -18.85 7.18
CA LYS A 129 -15.49 -19.42 8.53
C LYS A 129 -16.64 -18.78 9.33
N PRO A 130 -17.46 -19.55 10.07
CA PRO A 130 -18.54 -18.99 10.90
C PRO A 130 -18.08 -17.98 11.95
N SER A 131 -16.81 -18.00 12.33
CA SER A 131 -16.21 -17.07 13.28
C SER A 131 -15.79 -15.73 12.65
N TRP A 132 -15.82 -15.60 11.33
CA TRP A 132 -15.43 -14.37 10.65
C TRP A 132 -16.48 -13.28 10.86
N GLN A 133 -16.06 -12.17 11.48
CA GLN A 133 -16.95 -11.06 11.85
C GLN A 133 -16.95 -9.93 10.81
N HIS A 134 -16.41 -10.18 9.61
CA HIS A 134 -16.31 -9.19 8.54
C HIS A 134 -15.64 -7.86 8.95
N PRO A 135 -14.52 -7.87 9.71
CA PRO A 135 -13.77 -6.64 9.97
C PRO A 135 -13.17 -6.09 8.69
N HIS A 136 -12.84 -4.79 8.69
CA HIS A 136 -12.15 -4.14 7.57
C HIS A 136 -10.81 -4.84 7.25
N VAL A 137 -10.65 -5.25 5.98
CA VAL A 137 -9.40 -5.79 5.42
C VAL A 137 -8.69 -4.76 4.55
N ALA A 138 -7.43 -4.45 4.85
CA ALA A 138 -6.62 -3.50 4.08
C ALA A 138 -5.61 -4.18 3.16
N LEU A 139 -5.55 -3.71 1.91
CA LEU A 139 -4.56 -4.08 0.90
C LEU A 139 -3.65 -2.89 0.59
N GLY A 140 -2.41 -3.14 0.16
CA GLY A 140 -1.45 -2.06 -0.08
C GLY A 140 -0.66 -1.60 1.14
N THR A 141 -0.56 -2.44 2.16
CA THR A 141 0.03 -2.08 3.46
C THR A 141 1.52 -2.39 3.53
N ASN A 142 1.95 -3.56 3.04
CA ASN A 142 3.36 -3.95 3.00
C ASN A 142 3.89 -4.04 1.56
N THR A 143 3.06 -4.49 0.61
CA THR A 143 3.39 -4.51 -0.81
C THR A 143 2.27 -3.89 -1.61
N ASP A 144 2.58 -3.45 -2.82
CA ASP A 144 1.57 -2.87 -3.69
C ASP A 144 0.80 -3.96 -4.44
N PRO A 145 -0.55 -4.04 -4.30
CA PRO A 145 -1.37 -5.05 -4.96
C PRO A 145 -1.43 -4.89 -6.47
N TYR A 146 -1.17 -3.69 -7.00
CA TYR A 146 -1.21 -3.35 -8.42
C TYR A 146 0.18 -3.00 -8.97
N GLN A 147 1.24 -3.51 -8.34
CA GLN A 147 2.57 -3.50 -8.95
C GLN A 147 2.58 -4.27 -10.27
N ARG A 148 3.66 -4.13 -11.06
CA ARG A 148 3.76 -4.73 -12.39
C ARG A 148 3.45 -6.24 -12.43
N ALA A 149 3.81 -6.98 -11.38
CA ALA A 149 3.51 -8.42 -11.25
C ALA A 149 2.02 -8.75 -11.44
N GLU A 150 1.12 -7.86 -11.00
CA GLU A 150 -0.33 -8.04 -11.12
C GLU A 150 -0.82 -8.03 -12.59
N GLY A 151 -0.04 -7.45 -13.50
CA GLY A 151 -0.33 -7.52 -14.94
C GLY A 151 -0.14 -8.92 -15.53
N ARG A 152 0.71 -9.75 -14.89
CA ARG A 152 0.93 -11.15 -15.26
C ARG A 152 0.02 -12.10 -14.50
N TYR A 153 -0.07 -11.91 -13.19
CA TYR A 153 -0.72 -12.89 -12.31
C TYR A 153 -2.22 -12.68 -12.14
N GLY A 154 -2.72 -11.45 -12.27
CA GLY A 154 -4.16 -11.18 -12.21
C GLY A 154 -4.82 -11.66 -10.92
N LEU A 155 -4.17 -11.51 -9.75
CA LEU A 155 -4.68 -12.04 -8.48
C LEU A 155 -5.79 -11.17 -7.89
N MET A 156 -5.79 -9.87 -8.19
CA MET A 156 -6.68 -8.90 -7.57
C MET A 156 -8.16 -9.12 -7.86
N PRO A 157 -8.61 -9.47 -9.08
CA PRO A 157 -10.02 -9.77 -9.33
C PRO A 157 -10.56 -10.87 -8.41
N GLY A 158 -9.82 -11.96 -8.22
CA GLY A 158 -10.22 -13.04 -7.32
C GLY A 158 -10.29 -12.63 -5.86
N ILE A 159 -9.37 -11.75 -5.41
CA ILE A 159 -9.36 -11.20 -4.06
C ILE A 159 -10.53 -10.25 -3.83
N ILE A 160 -10.80 -9.34 -4.77
CA ILE A 160 -11.92 -8.39 -4.69
C ILE A 160 -13.24 -9.14 -4.61
N THR A 161 -13.45 -10.11 -5.51
CA THR A 161 -14.66 -10.95 -5.51
C THR A 161 -14.81 -11.70 -4.18
N ALA A 162 -13.76 -12.33 -3.66
CA ALA A 162 -13.82 -13.05 -2.39
C ALA A 162 -14.22 -12.15 -1.21
N LEU A 163 -13.69 -10.94 -1.13
CA LEU A 163 -14.03 -9.98 -0.08
C LEU A 163 -15.48 -9.51 -0.22
N ALA A 164 -15.89 -9.10 -1.42
CA ALA A 164 -17.24 -8.62 -1.69
C ALA A 164 -18.32 -9.69 -1.44
N GLU A 165 -18.16 -10.89 -1.98
CA GLU A 165 -19.12 -12.01 -1.81
C GLU A 165 -19.27 -12.43 -0.34
N SER A 166 -18.20 -12.29 0.46
CA SER A 166 -18.26 -12.56 1.89
C SER A 166 -18.91 -11.46 2.71
N GLY A 167 -19.26 -10.30 2.12
CA GLY A 167 -19.74 -9.14 2.87
C GLY A 167 -18.64 -8.38 3.64
N THR A 168 -17.36 -8.65 3.35
CA THR A 168 -16.22 -8.07 4.08
C THR A 168 -15.82 -6.71 3.48
N PRO A 169 -15.91 -5.59 4.24
CA PRO A 169 -15.45 -4.29 3.77
C PRO A 169 -13.93 -4.28 3.60
N PHE A 170 -13.43 -3.58 2.58
CA PHE A 170 -12.01 -3.57 2.28
C PHE A 170 -11.51 -2.23 1.75
N SER A 171 -10.20 -1.99 1.89
CA SER A 171 -9.55 -0.84 1.26
C SER A 171 -8.33 -1.24 0.45
N ILE A 172 -8.07 -0.50 -0.63
CA ILE A 172 -6.88 -0.69 -1.47
C ILE A 172 -6.07 0.60 -1.44
N LEU A 173 -4.80 0.53 -1.04
CA LEU A 173 -3.81 1.58 -1.25
C LEU A 173 -2.84 1.17 -2.36
N THR A 174 -2.61 2.02 -3.36
CA THR A 174 -1.68 1.69 -4.45
C THR A 174 -1.00 2.91 -5.08
N LYS A 175 0.16 2.69 -5.68
CA LYS A 175 0.82 3.56 -6.66
C LYS A 175 0.62 3.09 -8.10
N GLY A 176 0.15 1.85 -8.29
CA GLY A 176 0.01 1.19 -9.58
C GLY A 176 -1.23 1.62 -10.36
N THR A 177 -1.05 1.95 -11.64
CA THR A 177 -2.14 2.35 -12.54
C THR A 177 -2.96 1.18 -13.08
N LEU A 178 -2.50 -0.06 -12.86
CA LEU A 178 -3.21 -1.26 -13.27
C LEU A 178 -4.56 -1.40 -12.56
N LEU A 179 -4.75 -0.74 -11.40
CA LEU A 179 -6.05 -0.60 -10.74
C LEU A 179 -7.16 -0.18 -11.71
N ALA A 180 -6.84 0.62 -12.74
CA ALA A 180 -7.81 1.05 -13.75
C ALA A 180 -8.53 -0.11 -14.46
N ARG A 181 -7.88 -1.28 -14.60
CA ARG A 181 -8.46 -2.51 -15.16
C ARG A 181 -9.67 -2.99 -14.34
N ASP A 182 -9.57 -2.87 -13.02
CA ASP A 182 -10.53 -3.47 -12.08
C ASP A 182 -11.57 -2.46 -11.58
N ILE A 183 -11.57 -1.21 -12.08
CA ILE A 183 -12.58 -0.20 -11.71
C ILE A 183 -14.03 -0.70 -11.90
N PRO A 184 -14.41 -1.37 -13.00
CA PRO A 184 -15.77 -1.92 -13.13
C PRO A 184 -16.12 -2.92 -12.03
N LEU A 185 -15.16 -3.77 -11.63
CA LEU A 185 -15.34 -4.76 -10.58
C LEU A 185 -15.44 -4.10 -9.20
N LEU A 186 -14.60 -3.09 -8.93
CA LEU A 186 -14.63 -2.33 -7.69
C LEU A 186 -15.94 -1.55 -7.53
N ARG A 187 -16.49 -1.02 -8.63
CA ARG A 187 -17.80 -0.36 -8.63
C ARG A 187 -18.94 -1.34 -8.33
N GLU A 188 -18.85 -2.58 -8.82
CA GLU A 188 -19.82 -3.61 -8.47
C GLU A 188 -19.69 -4.00 -6.99
N ALA A 189 -18.48 -4.30 -6.53
CA ALA A 189 -18.21 -4.63 -5.13
C ALA A 189 -18.69 -3.54 -4.15
N ALA A 190 -18.55 -2.27 -4.53
CA ALA A 190 -19.01 -1.12 -3.74
C ALA A 190 -20.54 -1.05 -3.54
N ARG A 191 -21.33 -1.85 -4.27
CA ARG A 191 -22.78 -1.99 -4.04
C ARG A 191 -23.10 -2.89 -2.85
N ASP A 192 -22.26 -3.88 -2.60
CA ASP A 192 -22.49 -4.92 -1.60
C ASP A 192 -21.73 -4.65 -0.29
N VAL A 193 -20.51 -4.12 -0.40
CA VAL A 193 -19.62 -3.83 0.73
C VAL A 193 -19.06 -2.43 0.63
N SER A 194 -18.66 -1.85 1.76
CA SER A 194 -17.94 -0.58 1.72
C SER A 194 -16.50 -0.77 1.24
N VAL A 195 -16.10 0.07 0.29
CA VAL A 195 -14.82 -0.02 -0.43
C VAL A 195 -14.06 1.31 -0.33
N GLY A 196 -12.91 1.29 0.35
CA GLY A 196 -12.04 2.46 0.51
C GLY A 196 -10.91 2.47 -0.52
N MET A 197 -10.73 3.55 -1.27
CA MET A 197 -9.70 3.68 -2.32
C MET A 197 -8.65 4.74 -1.96
N GLY A 198 -7.40 4.29 -1.88
CA GLY A 198 -6.23 5.09 -1.59
C GLY A 198 -5.25 5.12 -2.76
N ILE A 199 -4.85 6.31 -3.21
CA ILE A 199 -3.74 6.48 -4.15
C ILE A 199 -2.55 7.12 -3.44
N SER A 200 -1.36 6.55 -3.59
CA SER A 200 -0.13 7.15 -3.08
C SER A 200 0.54 8.01 -4.15
N LEU A 201 0.53 9.33 -3.93
CA LEU A 201 1.13 10.33 -4.82
C LEU A 201 1.64 11.51 -4.00
N ALA A 202 2.97 11.68 -3.97
CA ALA A 202 3.65 12.74 -3.21
C ALA A 202 4.64 13.57 -4.05
N LEU A 203 4.90 13.15 -5.29
CA LEU A 203 5.90 13.75 -6.19
C LEU A 203 5.19 14.17 -7.47
N LEU A 204 5.40 15.40 -7.92
CA LEU A 204 4.94 15.88 -9.24
C LEU A 204 6.07 16.00 -10.27
N ASP A 205 7.28 16.31 -9.82
CA ASP A 205 8.46 16.34 -10.69
C ASP A 205 8.77 14.93 -11.18
N GLU A 206 8.69 14.72 -12.50
CA GLU A 206 8.90 13.40 -13.11
C GLU A 206 10.33 12.88 -12.91
N LYS A 207 11.35 13.75 -12.93
CA LYS A 207 12.75 13.33 -12.76
C LYS A 207 13.01 12.87 -11.33
N LEU A 208 12.50 13.62 -10.35
CA LEU A 208 12.61 13.23 -8.95
C LEU A 208 11.77 11.97 -8.67
N ALA A 209 10.57 11.87 -9.25
CA ALA A 209 9.76 10.66 -9.15
C ALA A 209 10.47 9.43 -9.73
N ASP A 210 11.08 9.53 -10.90
CA ASP A 210 11.86 8.44 -11.52
C ASP A 210 13.10 8.09 -10.67
N ALA A 211 13.75 9.07 -10.04
CA ALA A 211 14.90 8.82 -9.18
C ALA A 211 14.53 8.15 -7.84
N VAL A 212 13.38 8.49 -7.26
CA VAL A 212 12.95 8.03 -5.93
C VAL A 212 12.06 6.78 -6.00
N GLU A 213 11.22 6.68 -7.03
CA GLU A 213 10.20 5.65 -7.23
C GLU A 213 10.29 5.03 -8.65
N PRO A 214 11.46 4.51 -9.08
CA PRO A 214 11.76 4.17 -10.48
C PRO A 214 10.84 3.13 -11.11
N GLY A 215 10.23 2.25 -10.29
CA GLY A 215 9.32 1.22 -10.77
C GLY A 215 7.85 1.64 -10.81
N THR A 216 7.52 2.84 -10.35
CA THR A 216 6.14 3.33 -10.25
C THR A 216 5.69 4.03 -11.54
N PRO A 217 4.38 4.08 -11.83
CA PRO A 217 3.85 4.95 -12.87
C PRO A 217 4.13 6.43 -12.59
N SER A 218 4.30 7.22 -13.65
CA SER A 218 4.55 8.66 -13.56
C SER A 218 3.49 9.39 -12.73
N PRO A 219 3.83 10.54 -12.11
CA PRO A 219 2.87 11.39 -11.42
C PRO A 219 1.63 11.71 -12.26
N LYS A 220 1.82 12.03 -13.55
CA LYS A 220 0.74 12.29 -14.50
C LYS A 220 -0.20 11.10 -14.66
N ALA A 221 0.33 9.88 -14.78
CA ALA A 221 -0.47 8.67 -14.90
C ALA A 221 -1.27 8.38 -13.61
N ARG A 222 -0.67 8.63 -12.43
CA ARG A 222 -1.36 8.51 -11.14
C ARG A 222 -2.47 9.56 -10.97
N LEU A 223 -2.26 10.81 -11.40
CA LEU A 223 -3.32 11.82 -11.44
C LEU A 223 -4.47 11.40 -12.36
N ALA A 224 -4.17 10.84 -13.54
CA ALA A 224 -5.19 10.33 -14.45
C ALA A 224 -5.99 9.16 -13.85
N LEU A 225 -5.35 8.30 -13.04
CA LEU A 225 -6.04 7.23 -12.31
C LEU A 225 -7.04 7.79 -11.29
N ILE A 226 -6.67 8.85 -10.56
CA ILE A 226 -7.58 9.53 -9.63
C ILE A 226 -8.83 10.00 -10.39
N GLY A 227 -8.64 10.70 -11.53
CA GLY A 227 -9.76 11.12 -12.38
C GLY A 227 -10.67 9.96 -12.79
N LYS A 228 -10.09 8.84 -13.29
CA LYS A 228 -10.86 7.65 -13.69
C LYS A 228 -11.68 7.03 -12.55
N LEU A 229 -11.14 7.00 -11.33
CA LEU A 229 -11.87 6.51 -10.16
C LEU A 229 -13.07 7.42 -9.86
N ARG A 230 -12.88 8.73 -9.95
CA ARG A 230 -13.93 9.72 -9.72
C ARG A 230 -15.02 9.70 -10.80
N ASP A 231 -14.63 9.58 -12.07
CA ASP A 231 -15.56 9.42 -13.19
C ASP A 231 -16.43 8.16 -13.05
N ALA A 232 -15.89 7.11 -12.41
CA ALA A 232 -16.61 5.88 -12.10
C ALA A 232 -17.49 5.98 -10.83
N GLY A 233 -17.54 7.13 -10.17
CA GLY A 233 -18.30 7.37 -8.94
C GLY A 233 -17.66 6.82 -7.66
N LEU A 234 -16.42 6.31 -7.73
CA LEU A 234 -15.72 5.75 -6.56
C LEU A 234 -15.02 6.86 -5.77
N PRO A 235 -14.99 6.80 -4.43
CA PRO A 235 -14.14 7.68 -3.64
C PRO A 235 -12.67 7.51 -4.01
N CYS A 236 -11.82 8.50 -3.74
CA CYS A 236 -10.38 8.39 -3.97
C CYS A 236 -9.61 9.30 -3.02
N GLY A 237 -9.25 8.78 -1.85
CA GLY A 237 -8.35 9.46 -0.92
C GLY A 237 -6.91 9.36 -1.39
N VAL A 238 -6.12 10.42 -1.19
CA VAL A 238 -4.70 10.46 -1.59
C VAL A 238 -3.80 10.50 -0.38
N MET A 239 -2.81 9.62 -0.36
CA MET A 239 -1.74 9.60 0.64
C MET A 239 -0.46 10.18 0.04
N SER A 240 -0.24 11.47 0.27
CA SER A 240 0.97 12.21 -0.10
C SER A 240 2.07 11.99 0.93
N MET A 241 2.58 10.76 0.97
CA MET A 241 3.70 10.37 1.80
C MET A 241 4.65 9.44 1.04
N PRO A 242 5.96 9.71 1.09
CA PRO A 242 6.61 10.71 1.92
C PRO A 242 6.67 12.11 1.28
N ILE A 243 6.52 13.15 2.09
CA ILE A 243 7.09 14.48 1.80
C ILE A 243 8.58 14.43 2.17
N LEU A 244 9.44 14.80 1.23
CA LEU A 244 10.90 14.69 1.33
C LEU A 244 11.50 16.02 1.79
N PRO A 245 12.19 16.07 2.95
CA PRO A 245 12.81 17.30 3.45
C PRO A 245 13.76 17.96 2.44
N TRP A 246 13.63 19.27 2.23
CA TRP A 246 14.36 20.08 1.24
C TRP A 246 14.21 19.69 -0.24
N LEU A 247 13.41 18.67 -0.56
CA LEU A 247 13.16 18.24 -1.94
C LEU A 247 11.71 18.51 -2.36
N THR A 248 10.73 18.24 -1.48
CA THR A 248 9.30 18.42 -1.77
C THR A 248 8.50 19.05 -0.63
N ASP A 249 9.18 19.60 0.38
CA ASP A 249 8.57 20.22 1.56
C ASP A 249 8.46 21.76 1.47
N SER A 250 8.81 22.35 0.33
CA SER A 250 8.63 23.77 0.07
C SER A 250 7.14 24.13 -0.03
N GLU A 251 6.80 25.38 0.29
CA GLU A 251 5.41 25.84 0.19
C GLU A 251 4.87 25.79 -1.25
N GLU A 252 5.73 26.11 -2.23
CA GLU A 252 5.40 26.02 -3.65
C GLU A 252 5.16 24.57 -4.09
N SER A 253 6.04 23.64 -3.69
CA SER A 253 5.88 22.22 -4.02
C SER A 253 4.61 21.63 -3.41
N LEU A 254 4.30 21.98 -2.16
CA LEU A 254 3.07 21.54 -1.49
C LEU A 254 1.83 22.19 -2.11
N ASP A 255 1.88 23.46 -2.47
CA ASP A 255 0.76 24.13 -3.14
C ASP A 255 0.47 23.48 -4.50
N ALA A 256 1.49 23.29 -5.34
CA ALA A 256 1.36 22.65 -6.65
C ALA A 256 0.84 21.21 -6.54
N LEU A 257 1.34 20.43 -5.58
CA LEU A 257 0.85 19.07 -5.33
C LEU A 257 -0.64 19.07 -5.00
N PHE A 258 -1.06 19.89 -4.03
CA PHE A 258 -2.45 19.90 -3.59
C PHE A 258 -3.40 20.47 -4.65
N ALA A 259 -2.97 21.46 -5.42
CA ALA A 259 -3.70 21.97 -6.59
C ALA A 259 -3.95 20.85 -7.63
N ALA A 260 -2.91 20.09 -7.97
CA ALA A 260 -3.02 18.99 -8.93
C ALA A 260 -3.95 17.87 -8.42
N LEU A 261 -3.87 17.53 -7.14
CA LEU A 261 -4.75 16.52 -6.53
C LEU A 261 -6.21 16.97 -6.51
N ALA A 262 -6.48 18.24 -6.20
CA ALA A 262 -7.82 18.81 -6.26
C ALA A 262 -8.36 18.81 -7.69
N SER A 263 -7.55 19.22 -8.67
CA SER A 263 -7.92 19.20 -10.09
C SER A 263 -8.21 17.79 -10.61
N ALA A 264 -7.55 16.76 -10.07
CA ALA A 264 -7.81 15.37 -10.42
C ALA A 264 -9.07 14.79 -9.75
N GLY A 265 -9.67 15.51 -8.79
CA GLY A 265 -10.91 15.13 -8.12
C GLY A 265 -10.71 14.28 -6.85
N ALA A 266 -9.52 14.29 -6.23
CA ALA A 266 -9.28 13.57 -4.98
C ALA A 266 -10.36 13.92 -3.92
N THR A 267 -10.84 12.92 -3.18
CA THR A 267 -11.88 13.12 -2.14
C THR A 267 -11.32 13.55 -0.79
N GLY A 268 -10.01 13.46 -0.62
CA GLY A 268 -9.29 13.89 0.57
C GLY A 268 -7.80 13.64 0.40
N VAL A 269 -6.96 14.35 1.15
CA VAL A 269 -5.51 14.20 1.07
C VAL A 269 -4.93 14.12 2.48
N SER A 270 -4.15 13.08 2.78
CA SER A 270 -3.28 13.03 3.96
C SER A 270 -1.84 13.11 3.51
N ALA A 271 -1.01 13.85 4.24
CA ALA A 271 0.41 13.97 3.96
C ALA A 271 1.24 13.65 5.20
N GLY A 272 2.47 13.19 5.00
CA GLY A 272 3.37 12.81 6.09
C GLY A 272 4.83 12.96 5.69
N ALA A 273 5.66 13.33 6.65
CA ALA A 273 7.11 13.40 6.45
C ALA A 273 7.69 12.01 6.13
N LEU A 274 8.81 12.01 5.40
CA LEU A 274 9.61 10.83 5.20
C LEU A 274 9.90 10.07 6.51
N TYR A 275 9.83 8.75 6.40
CA TYR A 275 10.00 7.81 7.50
C TYR A 275 11.13 6.83 7.18
N LEU A 276 12.19 6.82 7.99
CA LEU A 276 13.43 6.07 7.73
C LEU A 276 13.77 5.12 8.87
N ARG A 277 13.17 3.93 8.89
CA ARG A 277 13.57 2.85 9.81
C ARG A 277 14.96 2.29 9.46
N PRO A 278 15.64 1.63 10.42
CA PRO A 278 16.79 0.79 10.12
C PRO A 278 16.47 -0.22 8.99
N GLY A 279 17.42 -0.45 8.10
CA GLY A 279 17.29 -1.18 6.83
C GLY A 279 16.98 -0.23 5.66
N THR A 280 15.89 0.53 5.76
CA THR A 280 15.47 1.49 4.73
C THR A 280 16.33 2.76 4.75
N ARG A 281 16.75 3.22 5.93
CA ARG A 281 17.54 4.43 6.09
C ARG A 281 18.86 4.34 5.34
N GLU A 282 19.56 3.23 5.48
CA GLU A 282 20.87 3.00 4.85
C GLU A 282 20.73 3.04 3.33
N TRP A 283 19.70 2.40 2.79
CA TRP A 283 19.37 2.42 1.37
C TRP A 283 19.04 3.83 0.86
N PHE A 284 18.18 4.55 1.58
CA PHE A 284 17.81 5.93 1.25
C PHE A 284 19.04 6.87 1.31
N MET A 285 19.90 6.73 2.32
CA MET A 285 21.08 7.58 2.47
C MET A 285 22.15 7.31 1.40
N GLN A 286 22.28 6.07 0.90
CA GLN A 286 23.12 5.77 -0.25
C GLN A 286 22.61 6.44 -1.53
N TRP A 287 21.31 6.39 -1.78
CA TRP A 287 20.67 7.12 -2.87
C TRP A 287 20.90 8.64 -2.72
N LEU A 288 20.65 9.18 -1.51
CA LEU A 288 20.81 10.61 -1.23
C LEU A 288 22.27 11.07 -1.43
N ALA A 289 23.26 10.26 -1.03
CA ALA A 289 24.68 10.59 -1.21
C ALA A 289 25.09 10.67 -2.69
N ARG A 290 24.47 9.86 -3.54
CA ARG A 290 24.69 9.88 -4.99
C ARG A 290 23.98 11.03 -5.69
N GLU A 291 22.68 11.19 -5.43
CA GLU A 291 21.83 12.12 -6.19
C GLU A 291 21.82 13.54 -5.60
N HIS A 292 21.97 13.66 -4.27
CA HIS A 292 21.89 14.93 -3.54
C HIS A 292 22.96 15.03 -2.43
N PRO A 293 24.27 14.96 -2.75
CA PRO A 293 25.35 14.91 -1.76
C PRO A 293 25.33 16.07 -0.75
N ALA A 294 24.91 17.27 -1.18
CA ALA A 294 24.80 18.44 -0.31
C ALA A 294 23.74 18.30 0.82
N LEU A 295 22.76 17.40 0.67
CA LEU A 295 21.71 17.19 1.66
C LEU A 295 22.06 16.12 2.71
N VAL A 296 23.08 15.30 2.48
CA VAL A 296 23.45 14.17 3.35
C VAL A 296 23.60 14.59 4.81
N GLY A 297 24.40 15.63 5.08
CA GLY A 297 24.62 16.10 6.45
C GLY A 297 23.36 16.62 7.12
N ARG A 298 22.40 17.18 6.36
CA ARG A 298 21.11 17.65 6.90
C ARG A 298 20.21 16.47 7.26
N TYR A 299 20.13 15.46 6.39
CA TYR A 299 19.36 14.24 6.65
C TYR A 299 19.93 13.42 7.80
N GLN A 300 21.26 13.33 7.93
CA GLN A 300 21.91 12.68 9.08
C GLN A 300 21.52 13.34 10.40
N ARG A 301 21.46 14.68 10.45
CA ARG A 301 20.98 15.39 11.64
C ARG A 301 19.49 15.16 11.88
N LEU A 302 18.67 15.20 10.83
CA LEU A 302 17.21 15.08 10.94
C LEU A 302 16.77 13.66 11.36
N TYR A 303 17.42 12.62 10.83
CA TYR A 303 17.04 11.21 11.04
C TYR A 303 18.04 10.39 11.87
N GLY A 304 19.08 11.02 12.43
CA GLY A 304 20.12 10.31 13.18
C GLY A 304 19.63 9.65 14.46
N GLN A 305 18.61 10.23 15.12
CA GLN A 305 18.12 9.80 16.44
C GLN A 305 16.91 8.86 16.38
N GLY A 306 16.32 8.63 15.19
CA GLY A 306 15.08 7.87 15.10
C GLY A 306 14.53 7.74 13.69
N ALA A 307 13.49 6.91 13.55
CA ALA A 307 12.88 6.67 12.24
C ALA A 307 11.97 7.81 11.76
N TYR A 308 11.43 8.58 12.70
CA TYR A 308 10.59 9.74 12.44
C TYR A 308 11.42 11.03 12.40
N ALA A 309 10.97 11.98 11.60
CA ALA A 309 11.47 13.35 11.71
C ALA A 309 11.12 13.93 13.10
N PRO A 310 11.96 14.85 13.64
CA PRO A 310 11.74 15.54 14.91
C PRO A 310 10.37 16.22 15.00
N LYS A 311 9.87 16.38 16.22
CA LYS A 311 8.51 16.89 16.49
C LYS A 311 8.29 18.29 15.91
N ASP A 312 9.27 19.17 16.08
CA ASP A 312 9.30 20.52 15.53
C ASP A 312 9.21 20.54 14.00
N TYR A 313 10.00 19.72 13.30
CA TYR A 313 9.90 19.58 11.84
C TYR A 313 8.50 19.09 11.42
N ARG A 314 7.95 18.09 12.11
CA ARG A 314 6.61 17.58 11.81
C ARG A 314 5.53 18.63 12.03
N GLN A 315 5.61 19.43 13.09
CA GLN A 315 4.68 20.53 13.36
C GLN A 315 4.79 21.64 12.31
N TRP A 316 6.01 22.02 11.94
CA TRP A 316 6.30 22.99 10.88
C TRP A 316 5.74 22.54 9.52
N LEU A 317 5.90 21.25 9.18
CA LEU A 317 5.39 20.70 7.93
C LEU A 317 3.86 20.59 7.94
N ALA A 318 3.28 20.16 9.07
CA ALA A 318 1.84 20.08 9.22
C ALA A 318 1.15 21.43 9.05
N ALA A 319 1.75 22.52 9.56
CA ALA A 319 1.22 23.87 9.36
C ALA A 319 1.12 24.23 7.86
N ARG A 320 2.15 23.92 7.06
CA ARG A 320 2.17 24.15 5.61
C ARG A 320 1.18 23.28 4.86
N VAL A 321 1.15 22.00 5.17
CA VAL A 321 0.19 21.04 4.60
C VAL A 321 -1.23 21.51 4.89
N ASN A 322 -1.53 21.93 6.11
CA ASN A 322 -2.86 22.43 6.47
C ASN A 322 -3.20 23.74 5.75
N ALA A 323 -2.22 24.61 5.49
CA ALA A 323 -2.42 25.79 4.65
C ALA A 323 -2.73 25.45 3.19
N ALA A 324 -2.00 24.50 2.59
CA ALA A 324 -2.28 24.00 1.24
C ALA A 324 -3.68 23.35 1.15
N LYS A 325 -4.06 22.53 2.14
CA LYS A 325 -5.41 21.94 2.23
C LYS A 325 -6.51 22.98 2.22
N ARG A 326 -6.35 24.06 3.02
CA ARG A 326 -7.34 25.14 3.06
C ARG A 326 -7.49 25.84 1.72
N ARG A 327 -6.39 26.08 1.00
CA ARG A 327 -6.40 26.72 -0.32
C ARG A 327 -7.10 25.87 -1.38
N HIS A 328 -6.92 24.55 -1.35
CA HIS A 328 -7.37 23.63 -2.40
C HIS A 328 -8.62 22.82 -2.05
N GLY A 329 -9.43 23.30 -1.10
CA GLY A 329 -10.74 22.70 -0.82
C GLY A 329 -10.71 21.39 -0.02
N PHE A 330 -9.58 21.05 0.61
CA PHE A 330 -9.46 19.91 1.52
C PHE A 330 -9.63 20.30 3.00
N ALA A 331 -10.12 21.52 3.27
CA ALA A 331 -10.43 21.97 4.63
C ALA A 331 -11.55 21.11 5.24
N GLY A 332 -11.38 20.65 6.49
CA GLY A 332 -12.34 19.78 7.17
C GLY A 332 -12.25 18.29 6.77
N GLN A 333 -11.40 17.94 5.80
CA GLN A 333 -11.09 16.57 5.41
C GLN A 333 -9.73 16.14 5.98
N ALA A 334 -9.54 14.85 6.23
CA ALA A 334 -8.51 14.28 7.12
C ALA A 334 -7.07 14.82 6.98
N GLY A 335 -6.33 14.77 8.10
CA GLY A 335 -5.17 15.60 8.48
C GLY A 335 -3.77 15.18 8.00
N PHE A 336 -2.73 15.83 8.53
CA PHE A 336 -1.33 15.42 8.40
C PHE A 336 -1.10 14.18 9.28
N ILE A 337 -0.49 13.11 8.76
CA ILE A 337 -0.20 11.90 9.55
C ILE A 337 1.00 12.18 10.45
N HIS A 338 0.72 12.50 11.71
CA HIS A 338 1.72 12.54 12.77
C HIS A 338 2.04 11.11 13.26
N ASP A 339 2.99 11.01 14.20
CA ASP A 339 3.56 9.74 14.67
C ASP A 339 2.43 8.73 14.98
N PRO A 340 2.38 7.56 14.31
CA PRO A 340 1.34 6.58 14.59
C PRO A 340 1.33 6.13 16.06
N ARG A 341 2.41 6.31 16.82
CA ARG A 341 2.47 5.90 18.24
C ARG A 341 1.59 6.74 19.17
N GLN A 342 1.32 8.02 18.87
CA GLN A 342 0.40 8.89 19.63
C GLN A 342 -0.15 10.04 18.76
N GLU A 343 -1.43 10.36 18.95
CA GLU A 343 -2.27 11.37 18.27
C GLU A 343 -2.69 11.01 16.82
N GLU A 344 -3.83 10.33 16.73
CA GLU A 344 -4.73 10.11 15.58
C GLU A 344 -4.08 10.03 14.18
N ALA A 345 -3.79 8.82 13.71
CA ALA A 345 -3.58 8.57 12.29
C ALA A 345 -4.89 8.84 11.53
N ARG A 346 -4.98 10.01 10.87
CA ARG A 346 -6.15 10.40 10.08
C ARG A 346 -5.97 10.04 8.61
N TYR A 347 -6.82 9.15 8.13
CA TYR A 347 -6.84 8.68 6.73
C TYR A 347 -7.71 9.57 5.86
N PRO A 348 -7.30 9.87 4.61
CA PRO A 348 -8.03 10.78 3.74
C PRO A 348 -9.44 10.25 3.46
N ALA A 349 -10.43 11.14 3.38
CA ALA A 349 -11.80 10.76 3.10
C ALA A 349 -11.87 9.91 1.83
N GLY A 350 -12.57 8.77 1.93
CA GLY A 350 -12.70 7.81 0.84
C GLY A 350 -11.61 6.76 0.74
N SER A 351 -10.55 6.80 1.55
CA SER A 351 -9.48 5.78 1.53
C SER A 351 -9.70 4.57 2.44
N LEU A 352 -10.60 4.70 3.41
CA LEU A 352 -11.08 3.61 4.25
C LEU A 352 -12.55 3.34 3.94
N PRO A 353 -13.05 2.13 4.22
CA PRO A 353 -14.48 1.87 4.16
C PRO A 353 -15.22 2.77 5.15
N ASP A 354 -16.41 3.19 4.78
CA ASP A 354 -17.31 3.90 5.66
C ASP A 354 -17.76 2.98 6.79
N ALA A 355 -17.57 3.41 8.03
CA ALA A 355 -18.00 2.67 9.22
C ALA A 355 -19.54 2.53 9.33
N GLY A 356 -20.31 3.15 8.41
CA GLY A 356 -21.76 3.32 8.49
C GLY A 356 -22.59 2.34 7.66
N THR A 357 -22.02 1.52 6.78
CA THR A 357 -22.80 0.48 6.08
C THR A 357 -22.75 -0.81 6.89
N GLY A 358 -23.47 -0.80 8.02
CA GLY A 358 -23.88 -2.03 8.66
C GLY A 358 -24.63 -2.90 7.65
N HIS A 359 -24.31 -4.18 7.66
CA HIS A 359 -24.96 -5.25 6.90
C HIS A 359 -26.48 -5.01 6.87
N ARG A 360 -27.09 -4.83 5.68
CA ARG A 360 -28.55 -4.98 5.55
C ARG A 360 -28.85 -6.47 5.63
N THR A 361 -28.97 -6.98 6.84
CA THR A 361 -29.59 -8.28 7.08
C THR A 361 -31.05 -8.18 6.64
N PRO A 362 -31.57 -9.05 5.75
CA PRO A 362 -33.00 -9.06 5.47
C PRO A 362 -33.72 -9.65 6.68
N GLY A 363 -34.48 -8.81 7.39
CA GLY A 363 -35.55 -9.25 8.29
C GLY A 363 -35.18 -9.39 9.78
N ALA A 364 -35.58 -8.40 10.57
CA ALA A 364 -36.29 -8.58 11.84
C ALA A 364 -36.67 -7.20 12.40
N ALA A 365 -37.97 -6.91 12.46
CA ALA A 365 -38.52 -5.76 13.16
C ALA A 365 -38.51 -5.99 14.68
N GLY A 366 -38.06 -5.01 15.47
CA GLY A 366 -38.18 -5.03 16.93
C GLY A 366 -37.54 -3.80 17.61
N PRO A 367 -38.07 -3.29 18.73
CA PRO A 367 -38.29 -1.86 18.91
C PRO A 367 -37.27 -1.10 19.78
N ALA A 368 -37.43 0.22 19.73
CA ALA A 368 -36.65 1.28 20.36
C ALA A 368 -36.42 1.14 21.87
N GLY A 369 -35.23 1.57 22.32
CA GLY A 369 -34.87 1.74 23.73
C GLY A 369 -33.99 2.98 23.93
N THR A 370 -34.49 3.91 24.74
CA THR A 370 -33.91 5.20 25.15
C THR A 370 -32.89 5.06 26.29
N GLY A 371 -31.85 5.92 26.34
CA GLY A 371 -31.11 6.16 27.59
C GLY A 371 -29.72 6.78 27.43
N GLY A 372 -29.53 8.00 27.95
CA GLY A 372 -28.34 8.85 27.84
C GLY A 372 -27.18 8.59 28.84
N PRO A 373 -26.28 9.57 29.07
CA PRO A 373 -24.83 9.39 29.01
C PRO A 373 -24.09 9.39 30.37
N GLY A 374 -22.84 8.93 30.39
CA GLY A 374 -21.98 9.03 31.57
C GLY A 374 -20.49 8.84 31.28
N ALA A 375 -19.77 9.94 31.05
CA ALA A 375 -18.31 10.00 30.99
C ALA A 375 -17.70 10.04 32.41
N ARG A 376 -16.61 9.29 32.64
CA ARG A 376 -15.63 9.58 33.70
C ARG A 376 -14.21 9.28 33.21
N GLN A 377 -13.39 10.33 33.16
CA GLN A 377 -11.94 10.29 33.01
C GLN A 377 -11.28 9.76 34.29
N ARG A 378 -10.21 8.98 34.15
CA ARG A 378 -9.17 8.82 35.17
C ARG A 378 -7.80 8.98 34.54
N ALA A 379 -6.99 9.79 35.19
CA ALA A 379 -5.64 10.18 34.82
C ALA A 379 -4.58 9.16 35.28
N GLY A 380 -3.52 9.03 34.46
CA GLY A 380 -2.12 9.03 34.91
C GLY A 380 -1.57 7.75 35.56
N ALA A 381 -0.88 6.94 34.75
CA ALA A 381 0.28 6.18 35.21
C ALA A 381 1.35 6.20 34.11
N ALA A 382 2.54 6.69 34.45
CA ALA A 382 3.70 6.75 33.57
C ALA A 382 4.19 5.33 33.26
N MET A 383 4.09 4.89 32.00
CA MET A 383 4.63 3.62 31.54
C MET A 383 5.69 3.84 30.47
N ARG A 384 6.80 3.13 30.65
CA ARG A 384 7.99 3.07 29.79
C ARG A 384 7.61 2.78 28.33
N ALA A 385 8.37 3.38 27.41
CA ALA A 385 8.18 3.29 25.96
C ALA A 385 8.22 1.83 25.44
N PRO A 386 7.19 1.34 24.74
CA PRO A 386 7.28 0.16 23.91
C PRO A 386 7.56 0.53 22.44
N ALA A 387 8.38 -0.29 21.79
CA ALA A 387 8.62 -0.23 20.36
C ALA A 387 7.31 -0.42 19.57
N LEU A 388 7.17 0.24 18.40
CA LEU A 388 6.21 -0.22 17.39
C LEU A 388 6.54 -1.67 17.11
N ALA A 389 5.70 -2.56 17.65
CA ALA A 389 5.89 -3.98 17.60
C ALA A 389 6.15 -4.40 16.17
N GLU A 390 7.11 -5.30 16.05
CA GLU A 390 7.37 -6.10 14.88
C GLU A 390 6.03 -6.58 14.34
N LEU A 391 5.64 -6.07 13.17
CA LEU A 391 4.87 -6.91 12.28
C LEU A 391 5.80 -8.09 12.00
N ALA A 392 5.70 -9.14 12.80
CA ALA A 392 6.11 -10.44 12.31
C ALA A 392 5.32 -10.60 11.02
N PRO A 393 5.97 -10.63 9.84
CA PRO A 393 5.27 -11.19 8.71
C PRO A 393 4.81 -12.56 9.18
N THR A 394 3.55 -12.90 8.88
CA THR A 394 3.11 -14.28 8.93
C THR A 394 4.22 -15.14 8.33
N LEU A 395 4.92 -15.85 9.21
CA LEU A 395 5.51 -17.10 8.82
C LEU A 395 4.28 -17.92 8.42
N PHE A 396 4.08 -18.04 7.10
CA PHE A 396 3.05 -18.79 6.37
C PHE A 396 1.74 -18.08 6.04
#